data_AF-A0A239RKC4-F1
#
_entry.id   AF-A0A239RKC4-F1
#
_cell.length_a   1.000
_cell.length_b   1.000
_cell.length_c   1.000
_cell.angle_alpha   90.00
_cell.angle_beta   90.00
_cell.angle_gamma   90.00
#
_symmetry.space_group_name_H-M   'P 1'
#
loop_
_entity.id
_entity.type
_entity.pdbx_description
1 polymer ?
#
loop_
_entity_poly.entity_id
_entity_poly.type
_entity_poly.pdbx_seq_one_letter_code
_entity_poly.pdbx_strand_id
1 'polypeptide(L)'
;MSQPTIIAIVIVLACFAVAIFAYLHRKHISYNLEDLQKSIATLFGSDDSLPRSKFLMGLKNKYSCSQKDALYLMGQAREHGLIVVEDDKVRPAR
;
A
#
# COMPACT_ATOMS: atom_id res chain seq x y z
N MET A 1 -12.89 39.87 -17.43
CA MET A 1 -13.37 38.49 -17.19
C MET A 1 -14.79 38.56 -16.68
N SER A 2 -15.72 37.85 -17.31
CA SER A 2 -17.12 37.81 -16.92
C SER A 2 -17.33 36.91 -15.68
N GLN A 3 -18.27 37.29 -14.80
CA GLN A 3 -18.70 36.50 -13.64
C GLN A 3 -18.80 34.98 -13.87
N PRO A 4 -19.45 34.48 -14.94
CA PRO A 4 -19.52 33.03 -15.21
C PRO A 4 -18.16 32.37 -15.45
N THR A 5 -17.20 33.09 -16.01
CA THR A 5 -15.84 32.58 -16.28
C THR A 5 -15.06 32.36 -14.99
N ILE A 6 -15.23 33.26 -14.01
CA ILE A 6 -14.57 33.17 -12.70
C ILE A 6 -15.11 31.95 -11.93
N ILE A 7 -16.43 31.75 -11.95
CA ILE A 7 -17.09 30.61 -11.29
C ILE A 7 -16.59 29.28 -11.87
N ALA A 8 -16.50 29.17 -13.21
CA ALA A 8 -16.02 27.96 -13.87
C ALA A 8 -14.57 27.60 -13.47
N ILE A 9 -13.68 28.60 -13.39
CA ILE A 9 -12.28 28.39 -13.00
C ILE A 9 -12.18 27.89 -11.55
N VAL A 10 -12.97 28.45 -10.63
CA VAL A 10 -12.99 28.03 -9.22
C VAL A 10 -13.44 26.59 -9.08
N ILE A 11 -14.47 26.17 -9.83
CA ILE A 11 -14.96 24.78 -9.81
C ILE A 11 -13.89 23.81 -10.29
N VAL A 12 -13.20 24.13 -11.40
CA VAL A 12 -12.11 23.28 -11.93
C VAL A 12 -10.97 23.15 -10.93
N LEU A 13 -10.56 24.26 -10.29
CA LEU A 13 -9.53 24.25 -9.25
C LEU A 13 -9.95 23.42 -8.03
N ALA A 14 -11.21 23.51 -7.60
CA ALA A 14 -11.73 22.72 -6.49
C ALA A 14 -11.72 21.21 -6.84
N CYS A 15 -12.16 20.83 -8.04
CA CYS A 15 -12.10 19.44 -8.49
C CYS A 15 -10.66 18.92 -8.56
N PHE A 16 -9.72 19.73 -9.05
CA PHE A 16 -8.30 19.38 -9.07
C PHE A 16 -7.72 19.22 -7.66
N ALA A 17 -8.05 20.12 -6.74
CA ALA A 17 -7.63 20.03 -5.35
C ALA A 17 -8.17 18.76 -4.68
N VAL A 18 -9.43 18.40 -4.92
CA VAL A 18 -10.02 17.15 -4.42
C VAL A 18 -9.37 15.93 -5.04
N ALA A 19 -9.10 15.94 -6.35
CA ALA A 19 -8.40 14.84 -7.03
C ALA A 19 -6.96 14.67 -6.51
N ILE A 20 -6.23 15.77 -6.32
CA ILE A 20 -4.88 15.78 -5.75
C ILE A 20 -4.94 15.32 -4.29
N PHE A 21 -5.90 15.79 -3.49
CA PHE A 21 -6.04 15.38 -2.10
C PHE A 21 -6.43 13.90 -2.01
N ALA A 22 -7.31 13.39 -2.86
CA ALA A 22 -7.65 11.98 -2.92
C ALA A 22 -6.46 11.12 -3.39
N TYR A 23 -5.68 11.63 -4.34
CA TYR A 23 -4.44 11.00 -4.82
C TYR A 23 -3.37 10.99 -3.73
N LEU A 24 -3.16 12.10 -3.03
CA LEU A 24 -2.21 12.24 -1.92
C LEU A 24 -2.65 11.50 -0.67
N HIS A 25 -3.96 11.43 -0.38
CA HIS A 25 -4.50 10.62 0.71
C HIS A 25 -4.35 9.13 0.39
N ARG A 26 -4.54 8.72 -0.88
CA ARG A 26 -4.15 7.37 -1.35
C ARG A 26 -2.64 7.16 -1.33
N LYS A 27 -1.83 8.22 -1.50
CA LYS A 27 -0.36 8.19 -1.40
C LYS A 27 0.16 8.28 0.03
N HIS A 28 -0.61 8.75 1.01
CA HIS A 28 -0.33 8.50 2.44
C HIS A 28 -0.61 7.03 2.81
N ILE A 29 -1.40 6.33 1.98
CA ILE A 29 -1.50 4.86 1.90
C ILE A 29 -0.50 4.28 0.87
N SER A 30 0.42 5.09 0.32
CA SER A 30 1.76 4.55 0.02
C SER A 30 2.39 4.31 1.37
N TYR A 31 2.03 3.16 1.94
CA TYR A 31 2.85 2.40 2.85
C TYR A 31 4.29 2.69 2.49
N ASN A 32 4.99 3.41 3.36
CA ASN A 32 6.38 3.73 3.16
C ASN A 32 7.07 2.43 2.78
N LEU A 33 7.56 2.33 1.54
CA LEU A 33 8.07 1.09 0.97
C LEU A 33 9.20 0.55 1.85
N GLU A 34 9.97 1.46 2.46
CA GLU A 34 11.01 1.16 3.43
C GLU A 34 10.42 0.55 4.72
N ASP A 35 9.31 1.08 5.24
CA ASP A 35 8.63 0.51 6.40
C ASP A 35 8.00 -0.85 6.08
N LEU A 36 7.49 -1.04 4.86
CA LEU A 36 6.97 -2.32 4.38
C LEU A 36 8.10 -3.33 4.27
N GLN A 37 9.23 -2.96 3.65
CA GLN A 37 10.42 -3.80 3.56
C GLN A 37 10.95 -4.16 4.95
N LYS A 38 11.06 -3.21 5.87
CA LYS A 38 11.50 -3.44 7.25
C LYS A 38 10.53 -4.35 8.00
N SER A 39 9.24 -4.15 7.81
CA SER A 39 8.20 -4.99 8.42
C SER A 39 8.24 -6.42 7.88
N ILE A 40 8.41 -6.59 6.56
CA ILE A 40 8.56 -7.90 5.92
C ILE A 40 9.82 -8.60 6.43
N ALA A 41 10.96 -7.91 6.48
CA ALA A 41 12.20 -8.44 7.04
C ALA A 41 12.03 -8.87 8.51
N THR A 42 11.28 -8.10 9.30
CA THR A 42 10.95 -8.45 10.69
C THR A 42 10.01 -9.66 10.78
N LEU A 43 9.06 -9.79 9.84
CA LEU A 43 8.11 -10.91 9.79
C LEU A 43 8.80 -12.23 9.44
N PHE A 44 9.74 -12.21 8.49
CA PHE A 44 10.56 -13.37 8.16
C PHE A 44 11.59 -13.67 9.25
N GLY A 45 12.20 -12.66 9.86
CA GLY A 45 13.26 -12.85 10.84
C GLY A 45 14.42 -13.64 10.22
N SER A 46 14.64 -14.87 10.70
CA SER A 46 15.63 -15.81 10.17
C SER A 46 15.05 -16.86 9.22
N ASP A 47 13.73 -16.86 9.01
CA ASP A 47 13.03 -17.88 8.22
C ASP A 47 13.14 -17.58 6.72
N ASP A 48 13.49 -18.59 5.92
CA ASP A 48 13.57 -18.50 4.46
C ASP A 48 12.20 -18.57 3.76
N SER A 49 11.13 -18.92 4.49
CA SER A 49 9.77 -18.97 3.98
C SER A 49 8.74 -18.96 5.10
N LEU A 50 7.56 -18.41 4.82
CA LEU A 50 6.42 -18.41 5.72
C LEU A 50 5.19 -18.93 5.00
N PRO A 51 4.28 -19.66 5.68
CA PRO A 51 2.95 -19.90 5.16
C PRO A 51 2.24 -18.59 4.85
N ARG A 52 1.51 -18.52 3.74
CA ARG A 52 0.78 -17.33 3.29
C ARG A 52 -0.19 -16.83 4.36
N SER A 53 -0.88 -17.74 5.06
CA SER A 53 -1.75 -17.41 6.18
C SER A 53 -1.02 -16.71 7.33
N LYS A 54 0.16 -17.22 7.72
CA LYS A 54 1.01 -16.64 8.77
C LYS A 54 1.55 -15.28 8.36
N PHE A 55 1.96 -15.13 7.10
CA PHE A 55 2.43 -13.86 6.54
C PHE A 55 1.32 -12.79 6.54
N LEU A 56 0.13 -13.12 6.05
CA LEU A 56 -1.01 -12.21 6.03
C LEU A 56 -1.47 -11.83 7.45
N MET A 57 -1.47 -12.79 8.39
CA MET A 57 -1.78 -12.51 9.79
C MET A 57 -0.74 -11.58 10.43
N GLY A 58 0.54 -11.78 10.11
CA GLY A 58 1.64 -10.91 10.52
C GLY A 58 1.47 -9.48 10.02
N LEU A 59 1.16 -9.30 8.74
CA LEU A 59 0.86 -7.97 8.18
C LEU A 59 -0.37 -7.34 8.83
N LYS A 60 -1.44 -8.12 9.01
CA LYS A 60 -2.67 -7.65 9.65
C LYS A 60 -2.40 -7.10 11.06
N ASN A 61 -1.61 -7.82 11.85
CA ASN A 61 -1.27 -7.43 13.21
C ASN A 61 -0.29 -6.23 13.24
N LYS A 62 0.70 -6.21 12.35
CA LYS A 62 1.70 -5.14 12.29
C LYS A 62 1.08 -3.79 11.93
N TYR A 63 0.09 -3.81 11.04
CA TYR A 63 -0.55 -2.60 10.52
C TYR A 63 -1.97 -2.37 11.04
N SER A 64 -2.44 -3.20 11.97
CA SER A 64 -3.80 -3.15 12.52
C SER A 64 -4.88 -2.97 11.44
N CYS A 65 -4.73 -3.67 10.32
CA CYS A 65 -5.51 -3.44 9.10
C CYS A 65 -6.52 -4.55 8.81
N SER A 66 -7.41 -4.34 7.83
CA SER A 66 -8.34 -5.38 7.40
C SER A 66 -7.62 -6.49 6.62
N GLN A 67 -8.28 -7.64 6.44
CA GLN A 67 -7.72 -8.71 5.60
C GLN A 67 -7.53 -8.26 4.14
N LYS A 68 -8.41 -7.40 3.63
CA LYS A 68 -8.31 -6.82 2.29
C LYS A 68 -7.05 -5.95 2.17
N ASP A 69 -6.76 -5.16 3.20
CA ASP A 69 -5.57 -4.30 3.21
C ASP A 69 -4.31 -5.15 3.33
N ALA A 70 -4.29 -6.18 4.18
CA ALA A 70 -3.16 -7.11 4.28
C ALA A 70 -2.86 -7.81 2.93
N LEU A 71 -3.90 -8.20 2.18
CA LEU A 71 -3.76 -8.74 0.82
C LEU A 71 -3.21 -7.70 -0.16
N TYR A 72 -3.68 -6.46 -0.07
CA TYR A 72 -3.15 -5.36 -0.88
C TYR A 72 -1.65 -5.15 -0.62
N LEU A 73 -1.22 -5.18 0.65
CA LEU A 73 0.20 -5.07 1.01
C LEU A 73 1.06 -6.21 0.51
N MET A 74 0.54 -7.43 0.59
CA MET A 74 1.21 -8.58 0.00
C MET A 74 1.32 -8.41 -1.53
N GLY A 75 0.30 -7.86 -2.18
CA GLY A 75 0.35 -7.49 -3.60
C GLY A 75 1.44 -6.47 -3.91
N GLN A 76 1.47 -5.35 -3.17
CA GLN A 76 2.50 -4.32 -3.30
C GLN A 76 3.90 -4.89 -3.07
N ALA A 77 4.09 -5.71 -2.03
CA ALA A 77 5.36 -6.34 -1.73
C ALA A 77 5.84 -7.26 -2.87
N ARG A 78 4.91 -7.94 -3.55
CA ARG A 78 5.22 -8.76 -4.73
C ARG A 78 5.57 -7.91 -5.94
N GLU A 79 4.80 -6.86 -6.24
CA GLU A 79 5.07 -5.96 -7.38
C GLU A 79 6.42 -5.25 -7.25
N HIS A 80 6.82 -4.91 -6.03
CA HIS A 80 8.10 -4.30 -5.74
C HIS A 80 9.26 -5.30 -5.58
N GLY A 81 9.02 -6.60 -5.81
CA GLY A 81 10.07 -7.62 -5.71
C GLY A 81 10.66 -7.73 -4.31
N LEU A 82 9.86 -7.53 -3.26
CA LEU A 82 10.27 -7.77 -1.87
C LEU A 82 9.98 -9.22 -1.44
N ILE A 83 8.99 -9.84 -2.07
CA ILE A 83 8.57 -11.22 -1.79
C ILE A 83 8.24 -11.99 -3.08
N VAL A 84 8.40 -13.30 -3.02
CA VAL A 84 7.91 -14.27 -3.99
C VAL A 84 6.83 -15.12 -3.34
N VAL A 85 5.71 -15.31 -4.02
CA VAL A 85 4.60 -16.16 -3.56
C VAL A 85 4.60 -17.43 -4.40
N GLU A 86 4.84 -18.57 -3.77
CA GLU A 86 4.84 -19.90 -4.37
C GLU A 86 3.79 -20.74 -3.66
N ASP A 87 2.71 -21.12 -4.37
CA ASP A 87 1.56 -21.85 -3.84
C ASP A 87 0.98 -21.22 -2.56
N ASP A 88 1.23 -21.86 -1.41
CA ASP A 88 0.77 -21.43 -0.09
C ASP A 88 1.91 -20.91 0.80
N LYS A 89 3.07 -20.62 0.21
CA LYS A 89 4.24 -20.08 0.89
C LYS A 89 4.66 -18.74 0.29
N VAL A 90 5.20 -17.89 1.15
CA VAL A 90 5.77 -16.60 0.82
C VAL A 90 7.24 -16.65 1.20
N ARG A 91 8.12 -16.16 0.33
CA ARG A 91 9.57 -16.13 0.52
C ARG A 91 10.05 -14.70 0.29
N PRO A 92 11.11 -14.23 0.97
CA PRO A 92 11.73 -12.97 0.60
C PRO A 92 12.34 -13.11 -0.80
N ALA A 93 12.16 -12.09 -1.64
CA ALA A 93 12.88 -12.00 -2.91
C ALA A 93 14.34 -11.64 -2.59
N ARG A 94 15.27 -12.54 -2.93
CA ARG A 94 16.72 -12.34 -2.81
C ARG A 94 17.28 -11.83 -4.13
#